data_AF-A0A5D4H572-F1
#
_entry.id   AF-A0A5D4H572-F1
#
_cell.length_a   1.000
_cell.length_b   1.000
_cell.length_c   1.000
_cell.angle_alpha   90.00
_cell.angle_beta   90.00
_cell.angle_gamma   90.00
#
_symmetry.space_group_name_H-M   'P 1'
#
loop_
_entity.id
_entity.type
_entity.pdbx_description
1 polymer ?
#
loop_
_entity_poly.entity_id
_entity_poly.type
_entity_poly.pdbx_seq_one_letter_code
_entity_poly.pdbx_strand_id
1 'polypeptide(L)'
;MAWKFRRRVKIIPGVHLNFSKSGISTSIGIKGASVTLGSSGAYLNTSIPGLGIYNRQQLSNGVKKPMLPPALPQNNSYPFESRGNIFSADIHEITSQDMQGIKEVILLARQQRATLHSDLLGIQNALRTTKLKKTLSYLLLYGLIKKSIPERLSNDMEAQQEAIVQTKEQIDASFVKLKAHFDPDIEEKYKSLVTAFTTLSRSSKIWDLTSSHYEDRVVTRSSAGTVVTRRKVSLGLKSISEFKSEVHGLYFQNANGADLYIYPSFIIMYSNKSDFAIIGLDEVDFQYSYVRFVETENVPVDSKVIDRTWAKVNKNGTPDRRFKGNYQIPVVRYGEIRLKTKTGLHEVYKFSNYESTEAFGRAFKDYQKLICQSTSSS
;
A
#
# COMPACT_ATOMS: atom_id res chain seq x y z
N MET A 1 -28.59 -25.66 -6.77
CA MET A 1 -28.69 -24.23 -7.12
C MET A 1 -27.51 -23.50 -6.47
N ALA A 2 -26.38 -23.39 -7.17
CA ALA A 2 -25.20 -22.71 -6.62
C ALA A 2 -25.35 -21.20 -6.86
N TRP A 3 -25.67 -20.42 -5.82
CA TRP A 3 -25.61 -18.96 -5.90
C TRP A 3 -24.15 -18.53 -6.09
N LYS A 4 -23.81 -18.11 -7.32
CA LYS A 4 -22.50 -17.51 -7.63
C LYS A 4 -22.50 -16.07 -7.12
N PHE A 5 -21.96 -15.84 -5.93
CA PHE A 5 -21.74 -14.48 -5.42
C PHE A 5 -20.62 -13.79 -6.20
N ARG A 6 -20.91 -12.62 -6.77
CA ARG A 6 -19.93 -11.83 -7.51
C ARG A 6 -19.15 -10.94 -6.54
N ARG A 7 -17.88 -11.28 -6.31
CA ARG A 7 -16.94 -10.48 -5.49
C ARG A 7 -16.44 -9.29 -6.31
N ARG A 8 -17.00 -8.10 -6.04
CA ARG A 8 -16.65 -6.85 -6.74
C ARG A 8 -16.49 -5.71 -5.74
N VAL A 9 -15.30 -5.09 -5.69
CA VAL A 9 -15.05 -3.89 -4.87
C VAL A 9 -15.11 -2.67 -5.78
N LYS A 10 -15.94 -1.68 -5.42
CA LYS A 10 -15.98 -0.39 -6.12
C LYS A 10 -14.90 0.51 -5.52
N ILE A 11 -13.98 0.99 -6.36
CA ILE A 11 -12.90 1.89 -5.92
C ILE A 11 -13.28 3.34 -6.22
N ILE A 12 -13.78 3.62 -7.44
CA ILE A 12 -14.33 4.93 -7.84
C ILE A 12 -15.64 4.76 -8.64
N PRO A 13 -16.42 5.84 -8.89
CA PRO A 13 -17.50 5.79 -9.88
C PRO A 13 -17.00 5.29 -11.23
N GLY A 14 -17.58 4.20 -11.72
CA GLY A 14 -17.18 3.57 -12.98
C GLY A 14 -15.96 2.64 -12.91
N VAL A 15 -15.30 2.46 -11.75
CA VAL A 15 -14.19 1.49 -11.63
C VAL A 15 -14.43 0.45 -10.55
N HIS A 16 -14.31 -0.80 -10.96
CA HIS A 16 -14.63 -1.97 -10.17
C HIS A 16 -13.48 -2.97 -10.23
N LEU A 17 -12.96 -3.36 -9.07
CA LEU A 17 -12.17 -4.59 -8.96
C LEU A 17 -13.10 -5.78 -8.97
N ASN A 18 -12.88 -6.72 -9.88
CA ASN A 18 -13.54 -8.01 -9.90
C ASN A 18 -12.52 -9.06 -9.49
N PHE A 19 -12.92 -9.90 -8.53
CA PHE A 19 -12.10 -11.00 -8.04
C PHE A 19 -12.61 -12.29 -8.67
N SER A 20 -11.69 -13.09 -9.23
CA SER A 20 -12.04 -14.30 -9.98
C SER A 20 -11.02 -15.42 -9.78
N LYS A 21 -11.32 -16.59 -10.34
CA LYS A 21 -10.44 -17.77 -10.35
C LYS A 21 -9.01 -17.53 -10.89
N SER A 22 -8.87 -16.56 -11.78
CA SER A 22 -7.65 -16.31 -12.55
C SER A 22 -6.83 -15.11 -12.04
N GLY A 23 -7.26 -14.48 -10.95
CA GLY A 23 -6.64 -13.28 -10.40
C GLY A 23 -7.61 -12.09 -10.26
N ILE A 24 -7.04 -10.93 -9.97
CA ILE A 24 -7.76 -9.67 -9.82
C ILE A 24 -7.90 -9.01 -11.20
N SER A 25 -9.05 -8.42 -11.49
CA SER A 25 -9.24 -7.66 -12.74
C SER A 25 -9.90 -6.32 -12.47
N THR A 26 -9.42 -5.29 -13.15
CA THR A 26 -9.89 -3.92 -13.02
C THR A 26 -10.85 -3.62 -14.16
N SER A 27 -12.12 -3.35 -13.87
CA SER A 27 -13.13 -2.94 -14.85
C SER A 27 -13.38 -1.45 -14.76
N ILE A 28 -13.13 -0.72 -15.84
CA ILE A 28 -13.18 0.73 -15.97
C ILE A 28 -14.26 1.09 -17.01
N GLY A 29 -15.29 1.84 -16.62
CA GLY A 29 -16.30 2.38 -17.52
C GLY A 29 -17.67 2.59 -16.88
N ILE A 30 -18.59 3.13 -17.67
CA ILE A 30 -19.95 3.46 -17.26
C ILE A 30 -20.92 2.31 -17.55
N LYS A 31 -22.15 2.39 -17.03
CA LYS A 31 -23.21 1.42 -17.38
C LYS A 31 -23.41 1.45 -18.89
N GLY A 32 -23.08 0.33 -19.55
CA GLY A 32 -23.25 0.16 -20.99
C GLY A 32 -21.97 0.13 -21.82
N ALA A 33 -20.84 0.60 -21.28
CA ALA A 33 -19.54 0.50 -21.93
C ALA A 33 -18.42 0.48 -20.87
N SER A 34 -17.69 -0.63 -20.77
CA SER A 34 -16.60 -0.79 -19.80
C SER A 34 -15.48 -1.69 -20.31
N VAL A 35 -14.24 -1.36 -20.00
CA VAL A 35 -13.05 -2.15 -20.30
C VAL A 35 -12.60 -2.89 -19.04
N THR A 36 -12.42 -4.20 -19.10
CA THR A 36 -11.87 -5.01 -18.02
C THR A 36 -10.44 -5.41 -18.35
N LEU A 37 -9.49 -5.05 -17.48
CA LEU A 37 -8.07 -5.37 -17.57
C LEU A 37 -7.73 -6.45 -16.52
N GLY A 38 -7.00 -7.49 -16.89
CA GLY A 38 -6.50 -8.49 -15.96
C GLY A 38 -5.53 -9.48 -16.62
N SER A 39 -5.12 -10.51 -15.87
CA SER A 39 -4.06 -11.46 -16.24
C SER A 39 -4.33 -12.24 -17.53
N SER A 40 -5.61 -12.36 -17.91
CA SER A 40 -6.08 -13.02 -19.13
C SER A 40 -6.12 -12.09 -20.36
N GLY A 41 -5.89 -10.79 -20.18
CA GLY A 41 -5.93 -9.78 -21.22
C GLY A 41 -6.97 -8.68 -20.97
N ALA A 42 -7.04 -7.73 -21.89
CA ALA A 42 -8.01 -6.64 -21.88
C ALA A 42 -9.30 -7.04 -22.61
N TYR A 43 -10.47 -6.72 -22.06
CA TYR A 43 -11.78 -7.01 -22.63
C TYR A 43 -12.67 -5.76 -22.66
N LEU A 44 -13.25 -5.43 -23.81
CA LEU A 44 -14.29 -4.42 -23.95
C LEU A 44 -15.66 -5.06 -23.76
N ASN A 45 -16.46 -4.54 -22.82
CA ASN A 45 -17.84 -4.95 -22.59
C ASN A 45 -18.77 -3.80 -22.97
N THR A 46 -19.64 -4.03 -23.95
CA THR A 46 -20.70 -3.10 -24.34
C THR A 46 -22.06 -3.73 -24.06
N SER A 47 -23.00 -2.96 -23.53
CA SER A 47 -24.35 -3.44 -23.27
C SER A 47 -25.36 -2.31 -23.38
N ILE A 48 -26.55 -2.58 -23.90
CA ILE A 48 -27.61 -1.57 -23.96
C ILE A 48 -28.49 -1.71 -22.69
N PRO A 49 -28.49 -0.72 -21.78
CA PRO A 49 -29.28 -0.78 -20.56
C PRO A 49 -30.78 -0.92 -20.88
N GLY A 50 -31.46 -1.87 -20.26
CA GLY A 50 -32.90 -2.09 -20.43
C GLY A 50 -33.30 -3.09 -21.51
N LEU A 51 -32.42 -3.38 -22.48
CA LEU A 51 -32.72 -4.32 -23.58
C LEU A 51 -32.06 -5.70 -23.41
N GLY A 52 -31.21 -5.90 -22.40
CA GLY A 52 -30.55 -7.19 -22.14
C GLY A 52 -29.45 -7.58 -23.14
N ILE A 53 -29.18 -6.73 -24.14
CA ILE A 53 -28.17 -6.95 -25.17
C ILE A 53 -26.79 -6.65 -24.57
N TYR A 54 -25.89 -7.63 -24.59
CA TYR A 54 -24.50 -7.51 -24.12
C TYR A 54 -23.53 -8.09 -25.16
N ASN A 55 -22.37 -7.47 -25.31
CA ASN A 55 -21.28 -7.92 -26.16
C ASN A 55 -19.96 -7.78 -25.38
N ARG A 56 -19.09 -8.78 -25.51
CA ARG A 56 -17.76 -8.81 -24.90
C ARG A 56 -16.74 -9.12 -25.98
N GLN A 57 -15.85 -8.17 -26.24
CA GLN A 57 -14.77 -8.28 -27.22
C GLN A 57 -13.42 -8.32 -26.51
N GLN A 58 -12.53 -9.22 -26.92
CA GLN A 58 -11.17 -9.29 -26.38
C GLN A 58 -10.26 -8.34 -27.16
N LEU A 59 -9.56 -7.46 -26.44
CA LEU A 59 -8.67 -6.44 -26.98
C LEU A 59 -7.19 -6.88 -26.96
N SER A 60 -6.80 -7.75 -26.01
CA SER A 60 -5.44 -8.30 -25.95
C SER A 60 -5.41 -9.71 -25.36
N ASN A 61 -4.40 -10.50 -25.75
CA ASN A 61 -4.16 -11.84 -25.21
C ASN A 61 -3.16 -11.74 -24.03
N GLY A 62 -3.57 -12.19 -22.84
CA GLY A 62 -2.67 -12.38 -21.70
C GLY A 62 -1.83 -13.66 -21.85
N VAL A 63 -0.63 -13.65 -21.27
CA VAL A 63 0.26 -14.82 -21.22
C VAL A 63 -0.32 -15.84 -20.24
N LYS A 64 -0.76 -17.01 -20.72
CA LYS A 64 -1.22 -18.11 -19.85
C LYS A 64 -0.05 -18.59 -18.98
N LYS A 65 -0.17 -18.47 -17.65
CA LYS A 65 0.76 -19.10 -16.69
C LYS A 65 0.71 -20.63 -16.86
N PRO A 66 1.86 -21.31 -17.03
CA PRO A 66 1.93 -22.76 -16.84
C PRO A 66 1.68 -23.11 -15.37
N MET A 67 0.76 -24.04 -15.13
CA MET A 67 0.44 -24.54 -13.79
C MET A 67 1.54 -25.51 -13.36
N LEU A 68 2.42 -25.09 -12.44
CA LEU A 68 3.42 -25.98 -11.84
C LEU A 68 2.78 -26.80 -10.69
N PRO A 69 3.14 -28.09 -10.52
CA PRO A 69 2.56 -28.95 -9.48
C PRO A 69 2.92 -28.48 -8.05
N PRO A 70 2.09 -28.79 -7.03
CA PRO A 70 2.37 -28.44 -5.64
C PRO A 70 3.55 -29.26 -5.11
N ALA A 71 4.65 -28.59 -4.77
CA ALA A 71 5.78 -29.19 -4.08
C ALA A 71 5.45 -29.39 -2.58
N LEU A 72 5.75 -30.58 -2.07
CA LEU A 72 5.63 -30.97 -0.67
C LEU A 72 6.46 -30.07 0.26
N PRO A 73 6.06 -29.87 1.53
CA PRO A 73 6.81 -29.04 2.46
C PRO A 73 8.10 -29.77 2.89
N GLN A 74 9.23 -29.38 2.29
CA GLN A 74 10.55 -29.75 2.80
C GLN A 74 11.01 -28.76 3.86
N ASN A 75 11.31 -29.30 5.03
CA ASN A 75 11.84 -28.61 6.19
C ASN A 75 13.30 -28.23 5.92
N ASN A 76 13.55 -27.13 5.20
CA ASN A 76 14.91 -26.69 4.89
C ASN A 76 15.33 -25.53 5.80
N SER A 77 16.33 -25.81 6.64
CA SER A 77 17.20 -24.79 7.21
C SER A 77 18.00 -24.17 6.07
N TYR A 78 17.66 -22.95 5.65
CA TYR A 78 18.39 -22.29 4.57
C TYR A 78 19.80 -21.87 5.03
N PRO A 79 20.85 -22.15 4.24
CA PRO A 79 22.12 -21.47 4.37
C PRO A 79 21.92 -19.97 4.12
N PHE A 80 22.52 -19.14 4.97
CA PHE A 80 22.54 -17.69 4.82
C PHE A 80 23.34 -17.32 3.56
N GLU A 81 22.66 -17.19 2.42
CA GLU A 81 23.17 -16.45 1.28
C GLU A 81 22.45 -15.11 1.20
N SER A 82 23.11 -14.06 1.66
CA SER A 82 22.74 -12.68 1.31
C SER A 82 23.98 -11.98 0.78
N ARG A 83 24.31 -12.25 -0.49
CA ARG A 83 25.09 -11.32 -1.31
C ARG A 83 24.08 -10.56 -2.16
N GLY A 84 23.74 -9.34 -1.74
CA GLY A 84 22.85 -8.47 -2.50
C GLY A 84 22.41 -7.24 -1.69
N ASN A 85 22.17 -6.14 -2.39
CA ASN A 85 21.49 -4.98 -1.83
C ASN A 85 20.00 -5.33 -1.63
N ILE A 86 19.43 -4.95 -0.49
CA ILE A 86 18.01 -5.14 -0.20
C ILE A 86 17.31 -3.82 -0.58
N PHE A 87 17.09 -3.63 -1.88
CA PHE A 87 16.33 -2.52 -2.41
C PHE A 87 15.29 -3.03 -3.39
N SER A 88 14.12 -2.41 -3.35
CA SER A 88 13.12 -2.59 -4.39
C SER A 88 13.60 -1.96 -5.71
N ALA A 89 13.16 -2.53 -6.84
CA ALA A 89 13.38 -1.97 -8.18
C ALA A 89 12.70 -0.59 -8.36
N ASP A 90 12.88 0.05 -9.52
CA ASP A 90 12.22 1.34 -9.79
C ASP A 90 10.69 1.21 -9.74
N ILE A 91 10.03 2.19 -9.11
CA ILE A 91 8.59 2.20 -8.80
C ILE A 91 7.72 2.01 -10.05
N HIS A 92 8.21 2.42 -11.22
CA HIS A 92 7.49 2.28 -12.49
C HIS A 92 7.40 0.84 -12.99
N GLU A 93 8.32 -0.04 -12.62
CA GLU A 93 8.39 -1.44 -13.06
C GLU A 93 7.68 -2.41 -12.10
N ILE A 94 7.40 -1.99 -10.87
CA ILE A 94 6.89 -2.87 -9.81
C ILE A 94 5.37 -3.11 -9.88
N THR A 95 4.64 -2.22 -10.58
CA THR A 95 3.16 -2.27 -10.60
C THR A 95 2.68 -3.56 -11.27
N SER A 96 1.88 -4.36 -10.55
CA SER A 96 1.30 -5.60 -11.10
C SER A 96 0.47 -5.28 -12.35
N GLN A 97 0.54 -6.15 -13.36
CA GLN A 97 -0.12 -5.94 -14.66
C GLN A 97 -1.63 -5.67 -14.50
N ASP A 98 -2.27 -6.34 -13.55
CA ASP A 98 -3.71 -6.23 -13.27
C ASP A 98 -4.11 -4.92 -12.56
N MET A 99 -3.11 -4.19 -12.04
CA MET A 99 -3.26 -2.98 -11.25
C MET A 99 -2.92 -1.70 -12.03
N GLN A 100 -2.40 -1.81 -13.26
CA GLN A 100 -2.06 -0.66 -14.11
C GLN A 100 -3.27 0.26 -14.35
N GLY A 101 -4.44 -0.32 -14.65
CA GLY A 101 -5.67 0.45 -14.83
C GLY A 101 -6.10 1.23 -13.58
N ILE A 102 -5.81 0.72 -12.38
CA ILE A 102 -6.10 1.45 -11.13
C ILE A 102 -5.15 2.62 -10.98
N LYS A 103 -3.85 2.41 -11.27
CA LYS A 103 -2.84 3.47 -11.24
C LYS A 103 -3.23 4.62 -12.16
N GLU A 104 -3.60 4.33 -13.41
CA GLU A 104 -4.05 5.33 -14.37
C GLU A 104 -5.28 6.10 -13.87
N VAL A 105 -6.27 5.38 -13.35
CA VAL A 105 -7.48 5.99 -12.80
C VAL A 105 -7.18 6.93 -11.62
N ILE A 106 -6.29 6.54 -10.72
CA ILE A 106 -5.87 7.38 -9.59
C ILE A 106 -5.17 8.64 -10.11
N LEU A 107 -4.31 8.51 -11.12
CA LEU A 107 -3.63 9.65 -11.75
C LEU A 107 -4.62 10.59 -12.43
N LEU A 108 -5.59 10.07 -13.18
CA LEU A 108 -6.65 10.87 -13.83
C LEU A 108 -7.54 11.58 -12.81
N ALA A 109 -8.00 10.87 -11.78
CA ALA A 109 -8.79 11.46 -10.70
C ALA A 109 -8.01 12.58 -9.98
N ARG A 110 -6.70 12.45 -9.86
CA ARG A 110 -5.83 13.50 -9.31
C ARG A 110 -5.74 14.72 -10.23
N GLN A 111 -5.54 14.51 -11.53
CA GLN A 111 -5.51 15.61 -12.50
C GLN A 111 -6.83 16.38 -12.50
N GLN A 112 -7.95 15.66 -12.54
CA GLN A 112 -9.29 16.26 -12.47
C GLN A 112 -9.51 17.06 -11.18
N ARG A 113 -9.00 16.57 -10.05
CA ARG A 113 -9.11 17.30 -8.77
C ARG A 113 -8.30 18.60 -8.78
N ALA A 114 -7.11 18.58 -9.39
CA ALA A 114 -6.28 19.77 -9.51
C ALA A 114 -6.98 20.86 -10.33
N THR A 115 -7.63 20.49 -11.44
CA THR A 115 -8.40 21.42 -12.27
C THR A 115 -9.63 21.96 -11.54
N LEU A 116 -10.38 21.10 -10.85
CA LEU A 116 -11.54 21.55 -10.06
C LEU A 116 -11.14 22.51 -8.93
N HIS A 117 -9.97 22.32 -8.32
CA HIS A 117 -9.44 23.26 -7.33
C HIS A 117 -9.08 24.62 -7.93
N SER A 118 -8.48 24.65 -9.13
CA SER A 118 -8.21 25.92 -9.83
C SER A 118 -9.51 26.62 -10.23
N ASP A 119 -10.51 25.87 -10.68
CA ASP A 119 -11.82 26.41 -11.07
C ASP A 119 -12.54 27.01 -9.86
N LEU A 120 -12.51 26.31 -8.71
CA LEU A 120 -13.05 26.81 -7.45
C LEU A 120 -12.41 28.14 -7.04
N LEU A 121 -11.07 28.26 -7.14
CA LEU A 121 -10.37 29.52 -6.87
C LEU A 121 -10.81 30.62 -7.84
N GLY A 122 -10.97 30.30 -9.13
CA GLY A 122 -11.50 31.21 -10.14
C GLY A 122 -12.90 31.73 -9.80
N ILE A 123 -13.82 30.84 -9.42
CA ILE A 123 -15.20 31.19 -9.05
C ILE A 123 -15.22 32.03 -7.76
N GLN A 124 -14.38 31.70 -6.77
CA GLN A 124 -14.25 32.49 -5.54
C GLN A 124 -13.75 33.91 -5.79
N ASN A 125 -12.75 34.05 -6.67
CA ASN A 125 -12.24 35.37 -7.07
C ASN A 125 -13.31 36.15 -7.85
N ALA A 126 -14.02 35.50 -8.77
CA ALA A 126 -15.15 36.10 -9.47
C ALA A 126 -16.20 36.62 -8.47
N LEU A 127 -16.60 35.81 -7.49
CA LEU A 127 -17.55 36.21 -6.44
C LEU A 127 -17.07 37.40 -5.59
N ARG A 128 -15.77 37.47 -5.27
CA ARG A 128 -15.18 38.65 -4.61
C ARG A 128 -15.30 39.89 -5.51
N THR A 129 -15.02 39.77 -6.81
CA THR A 129 -15.15 40.90 -7.73
C THR A 129 -16.61 41.32 -7.94
N THR A 130 -17.56 40.38 -8.03
CA THR A 130 -19.00 40.68 -8.14
C THR A 130 -19.50 41.41 -6.90
N LYS A 131 -19.09 40.96 -5.70
CA LYS A 131 -19.37 41.67 -4.44
C LYS A 131 -18.84 43.10 -4.46
N LEU A 132 -17.58 43.29 -4.86
CA LEU A 132 -16.97 44.61 -4.97
C LEU A 132 -17.70 45.51 -5.98
N LYS A 133 -18.08 44.97 -7.15
CA LYS A 133 -18.87 45.68 -8.16
C LYS A 133 -20.24 46.09 -7.61
N LYS A 134 -20.90 45.22 -6.84
CA LYS A 134 -22.18 45.53 -6.20
C LYS A 134 -22.01 46.66 -5.18
N THR A 135 -21.01 46.59 -4.30
CA THR A 135 -20.73 47.68 -3.34
C THR A 135 -20.39 48.99 -4.03
N LEU A 136 -19.56 48.97 -5.08
CA LEU A 136 -19.21 50.14 -5.88
C LEU A 136 -20.43 50.72 -6.61
N SER A 137 -21.35 49.87 -7.09
CA SER A 137 -22.56 50.34 -7.77
C SER A 137 -23.45 51.19 -6.85
N TYR A 138 -23.53 50.84 -5.57
CA TYR A 138 -24.26 51.62 -4.57
C TYR A 138 -23.47 52.86 -4.12
N LEU A 139 -22.16 52.72 -3.92
CA LEU A 139 -21.29 53.81 -3.47
C LEU A 139 -21.17 54.94 -4.52
N LEU A 140 -21.18 54.59 -5.81
CA LEU A 140 -21.16 55.54 -6.92
C LEU A 140 -22.57 56.00 -7.36
N LEU A 141 -23.62 55.66 -6.60
CA LEU A 141 -25.03 55.98 -6.84
C LEU A 141 -25.63 55.47 -8.16
N TYR A 142 -24.84 54.89 -9.07
CA TYR A 142 -25.30 54.37 -10.36
C TYR A 142 -26.28 53.21 -10.21
N GLY A 143 -26.13 52.39 -9.16
CA GLY A 143 -27.04 51.31 -8.79
C GLY A 143 -28.39 51.80 -8.23
N LEU A 144 -28.47 53.03 -7.73
CA LEU A 144 -29.74 53.67 -7.33
C LEU A 144 -30.51 54.22 -8.54
N ILE A 145 -29.78 54.69 -9.56
CA ILE A 145 -30.34 55.21 -10.81
C ILE A 145 -30.81 54.06 -11.73
N LYS A 146 -30.05 52.96 -11.80
CA LYS A 146 -30.39 51.77 -12.59
C LYS A 146 -30.45 50.51 -11.73
N LYS A 147 -31.65 50.18 -11.23
CA LYS A 147 -31.90 49.00 -10.37
C LYS A 147 -31.60 47.65 -11.02
N SER A 148 -31.63 47.55 -12.35
CA SER A 148 -31.35 46.31 -13.08
C SER A 148 -29.89 45.82 -12.95
N ILE A 149 -28.96 46.69 -12.58
CA ILE A 149 -27.53 46.35 -12.42
C ILE A 149 -27.28 45.58 -11.12
N PRO A 150 -27.65 46.09 -9.93
CA PRO A 150 -27.50 45.32 -8.69
C PRO A 150 -28.36 44.05 -8.66
N GLU A 151 -29.50 44.01 -9.36
CA GLU A 151 -30.30 42.78 -9.53
C GLU A 151 -29.52 41.71 -10.31
N ARG A 152 -28.97 42.04 -11.48
CA ARG A 152 -28.11 41.12 -12.26
C ARG A 152 -26.91 40.63 -11.44
N LEU A 153 -26.23 41.54 -10.74
CA LEU A 153 -25.10 41.19 -9.87
C LEU A 153 -25.54 40.27 -8.71
N SER A 154 -26.77 40.40 -8.22
CA SER A 154 -27.32 39.51 -7.20
C SER A 154 -27.57 38.10 -7.74
N ASN A 155 -28.17 38.01 -8.93
CA ASN A 155 -28.41 36.73 -9.61
C ASN A 155 -27.07 36.04 -9.97
N ASP A 156 -26.08 36.80 -10.45
CA ASP A 156 -24.74 36.29 -10.72
C ASP A 156 -24.07 35.77 -9.45
N MET A 157 -24.24 36.45 -8.30
CA MET A 157 -23.72 35.99 -7.01
C MET A 157 -24.38 34.68 -6.56
N GLU A 158 -25.69 34.55 -6.76
CA GLU A 158 -26.43 33.32 -6.44
C GLU A 158 -25.95 32.15 -7.30
N ALA A 159 -25.84 32.35 -8.62
CA ALA A 159 -25.29 31.36 -9.54
C ALA A 159 -23.83 31.00 -9.21
N GLN A 160 -22.98 31.97 -8.85
CA GLN A 160 -21.60 31.74 -8.42
C GLN A 160 -21.54 30.94 -7.11
N GLN A 161 -22.44 31.22 -6.17
CA GLN A 161 -22.51 30.50 -4.90
C GLN A 161 -22.98 29.06 -5.09
N GLU A 162 -23.98 28.84 -5.95
CA GLU A 162 -24.42 27.51 -6.36
C GLU A 162 -23.30 26.75 -7.05
N ALA A 163 -22.59 27.37 -7.99
CA ALA A 163 -21.44 26.78 -8.67
C ALA A 163 -20.32 26.38 -7.69
N ILE A 164 -20.07 27.16 -6.62
CA ILE A 164 -19.11 26.78 -5.57
C ILE A 164 -19.57 25.51 -4.84
N VAL A 165 -20.86 25.40 -4.50
CA VAL A 165 -21.42 24.21 -3.84
C VAL A 165 -21.27 22.99 -4.74
N GLN A 166 -21.71 23.09 -6.00
CA GLN A 166 -21.61 22.01 -6.99
C GLN A 166 -20.15 21.60 -7.25
N THR A 167 -19.23 22.57 -7.38
CA THR A 167 -17.80 22.28 -7.59
C THR A 167 -17.19 21.56 -6.39
N LYS A 168 -17.57 21.95 -5.15
CA LYS A 168 -17.14 21.23 -3.94
C LYS A 168 -17.67 19.81 -3.90
N GLU A 169 -18.93 19.59 -4.27
CA GLU A 169 -19.50 18.25 -4.38
C GLU A 169 -18.78 17.40 -5.43
N GLN A 170 -18.42 17.98 -6.58
CA GLN A 170 -17.63 17.31 -7.61
C GLN A 170 -16.22 16.97 -7.13
N ILE A 171 -15.55 17.87 -6.40
CA ILE A 171 -14.27 17.58 -5.74
C ILE A 171 -14.43 16.39 -4.78
N ASP A 172 -15.49 16.38 -3.97
CA ASP A 172 -15.75 15.28 -3.05
C ASP A 172 -16.07 13.94 -3.74
N ALA A 173 -16.75 13.99 -4.88
CA ALA A 173 -17.02 12.83 -5.71
C ALA A 173 -15.78 12.32 -6.46
N SER A 174 -14.77 13.18 -6.70
CA SER A 174 -13.51 12.82 -7.35
C SER A 174 -12.58 11.97 -6.48
N PHE A 175 -12.79 11.94 -5.16
CA PHE A 175 -11.99 11.10 -4.27
C PHE A 175 -12.30 9.61 -4.43
N VAL A 176 -11.25 8.82 -4.26
CA VAL A 176 -11.35 7.37 -4.28
C VAL A 176 -12.00 6.84 -3.00
N LYS A 177 -13.23 6.33 -3.12
CA LYS A 177 -13.97 5.70 -2.02
C LYS A 177 -13.75 4.19 -2.05
N LEU A 178 -12.74 3.73 -1.30
CA LEU A 178 -12.52 2.31 -1.05
C LEU A 178 -13.62 1.77 -0.12
N LYS A 179 -14.72 1.27 -0.70
CA LYS A 179 -15.73 0.50 0.04
C LYS A 179 -15.46 -0.97 -0.14
N ALA A 180 -14.82 -1.59 0.84
CA ALA A 180 -14.60 -3.02 0.84
C ALA A 180 -15.87 -3.73 1.34
N HIS A 181 -16.61 -4.35 0.44
CA HIS A 181 -17.62 -5.33 0.83
C HIS A 181 -16.91 -6.67 1.05
N PHE A 182 -16.65 -6.98 2.32
CA PHE A 182 -16.10 -8.27 2.72
C PHE A 182 -17.23 -9.27 2.97
N ASP A 183 -16.98 -10.54 2.64
CA ASP A 183 -17.73 -11.63 3.27
C ASP A 183 -17.39 -11.61 4.78
N PRO A 184 -18.32 -11.93 5.70
CA PRO A 184 -18.11 -11.82 7.15
C PRO A 184 -16.82 -12.49 7.64
N ASP A 185 -16.51 -13.67 7.09
CA ASP A 185 -15.31 -14.44 7.42
C ASP A 185 -14.00 -13.71 7.05
N ILE A 186 -14.00 -12.97 5.94
CA ILE A 186 -12.83 -12.18 5.48
C ILE A 186 -12.64 -10.96 6.38
N GLU A 187 -13.76 -10.34 6.78
CA GLU A 187 -13.75 -9.18 7.64
C GLU A 187 -13.15 -9.51 9.02
N GLU A 188 -13.53 -10.65 9.60
CA GLU A 188 -13.01 -11.11 10.89
C GLU A 188 -11.50 -11.39 10.85
N LYS A 189 -11.03 -12.07 9.80
CA LYS A 189 -9.60 -12.33 9.60
C LYS A 189 -8.81 -11.05 9.36
N TYR A 190 -9.39 -10.10 8.62
CA TYR A 190 -8.77 -8.79 8.43
C TYR A 190 -8.70 -8.00 9.75
N LYS A 191 -9.74 -8.01 10.59
CA LYS A 191 -9.71 -7.40 11.92
C LYS A 191 -8.62 -8.01 12.81
N SER A 192 -8.47 -9.34 12.75
CA SER A 192 -7.40 -10.06 13.45
C SER A 192 -6.02 -9.63 12.96
N LEU A 193 -5.84 -9.48 11.64
CA LEU A 193 -4.62 -8.97 11.03
C LEU A 193 -4.29 -7.55 11.49
N VAL A 194 -5.26 -6.63 11.47
CA VAL A 194 -5.11 -5.23 11.92
C VAL A 194 -4.74 -5.18 13.40
N THR A 195 -5.34 -6.04 14.22
CA THR A 195 -5.05 -6.12 15.66
C THR A 195 -3.62 -6.60 15.90
N ALA A 196 -3.20 -7.68 15.23
CA ALA A 196 -1.84 -8.20 15.32
C ALA A 196 -0.81 -7.17 14.83
N PHE A 197 -1.11 -6.44 13.76
CA PHE A 197 -0.28 -5.35 13.25
C PHE A 197 -0.16 -4.20 14.25
N THR A 198 -1.25 -3.83 14.91
CA THR A 198 -1.25 -2.77 15.93
C THR A 198 -0.41 -3.16 17.15
N THR A 199 -0.37 -4.44 17.49
CA THR A 199 0.55 -4.94 18.52
C THR A 199 2.00 -4.91 18.03
N LEU A 200 2.25 -5.34 16.78
CA LEU A 200 3.58 -5.31 16.17
C LEU A 200 4.16 -3.89 16.09
N SER A 201 3.34 -2.89 15.74
CA SER A 201 3.77 -1.49 15.63
C SER A 201 4.19 -0.86 16.96
N ARG A 202 3.81 -1.47 18.09
CA ARG A 202 4.23 -1.07 19.45
C ARG A 202 5.56 -1.68 19.89
N SER A 203 6.25 -2.42 19.02
CA SER A 203 7.61 -2.91 19.31
C SER A 203 8.54 -1.76 19.65
N SER A 204 9.39 -1.94 20.66
CA SER A 204 10.29 -0.91 21.18
C SER A 204 11.27 -0.39 20.12
N LYS A 205 11.80 -1.29 19.29
CA LYS A 205 12.60 -0.95 18.12
C LYS A 205 12.13 -1.71 16.90
N ILE A 206 11.98 -0.96 15.81
CA ILE A 206 11.68 -1.48 14.48
C ILE A 206 12.75 -0.94 13.55
N TRP A 207 13.27 -1.82 12.70
CA TRP A 207 14.32 -1.48 11.78
C TRP A 207 14.00 -1.92 10.36
N ASP A 208 14.41 -1.08 9.42
CA ASP A 208 14.49 -1.40 8.00
C ASP A 208 15.94 -1.77 7.64
N LEU A 209 16.11 -2.85 6.87
CA LEU A 209 17.41 -3.39 6.48
C LEU A 209 17.77 -2.92 5.08
N THR A 210 18.65 -1.92 5.03
CA THR A 210 19.07 -1.28 3.78
C THR A 210 20.14 -2.07 3.02
N SER A 211 20.99 -2.82 3.72
CA SER A 211 22.03 -3.65 3.11
C SER A 211 22.53 -4.70 4.10
N SER A 212 23.00 -5.83 3.57
CA SER A 212 23.73 -6.84 4.33
C SER A 212 25.09 -7.06 3.68
N HIS A 213 26.16 -6.68 4.36
CA HIS A 213 27.52 -7.00 3.93
C HIS A 213 28.06 -8.14 4.81
N TYR A 214 28.51 -9.21 4.16
CA TYR A 214 29.25 -10.27 4.84
C TYR A 214 30.64 -9.75 5.17
N GLU A 215 31.00 -9.70 6.45
CA GLU A 215 32.37 -9.40 6.86
C GLU A 215 33.12 -10.71 7.10
N ASP A 216 34.35 -10.77 6.61
CA ASP A 216 35.22 -11.91 6.84
C ASP A 216 35.63 -12.00 8.32
N ARG A 217 35.00 -12.93 9.03
CA ARG A 217 35.25 -13.23 10.45
C ARG A 217 36.72 -13.54 10.76
N VAL A 218 37.49 -13.99 9.76
CA VAL A 218 38.89 -14.38 9.94
C VAL A 218 39.78 -13.16 10.17
N VAL A 219 39.44 -12.01 9.55
CA VAL A 219 40.24 -10.77 9.65
C VAL A 219 39.84 -9.95 10.87
N THR A 220 38.53 -9.80 11.14
CA THR A 220 38.02 -8.90 12.21
C THR A 220 37.96 -9.53 13.60
N ARG A 221 38.00 -10.88 13.68
CA ARG A 221 37.79 -11.68 14.90
C ARG A 221 36.51 -11.29 15.68
N SER A 222 35.53 -10.73 14.98
CA SER A 222 34.24 -10.35 15.55
C SER A 222 33.30 -11.56 15.59
N SER A 223 32.39 -11.57 16.57
CA SER A 223 31.38 -12.63 16.70
C SER A 223 30.24 -12.52 15.68
N ALA A 224 30.04 -11.35 15.07
CA ALA A 224 29.05 -11.14 14.02
C ALA A 224 29.63 -11.49 12.64
N GLY A 225 28.93 -12.33 11.86
CA GLY A 225 29.35 -12.69 10.48
C GLY A 225 28.81 -11.78 9.38
N THR A 226 27.88 -10.90 9.73
CA THR A 226 27.24 -9.99 8.78
C THR A 226 27.08 -8.66 9.49
N VAL A 227 27.67 -7.60 8.94
CA VAL A 227 27.35 -6.23 9.36
C VAL A 227 26.15 -5.81 8.54
N VAL A 228 25.05 -5.55 9.24
CA VAL A 228 23.79 -5.14 8.64
C VAL A 228 23.60 -3.67 8.93
N THR A 229 23.47 -2.86 7.88
CA THR A 229 23.09 -1.46 8.03
C THR A 229 21.58 -1.40 8.22
N ARG A 230 21.18 -1.16 9.48
CA ARG A 230 19.78 -1.04 9.90
C ARG A 230 19.43 0.41 10.19
N ARG A 231 18.27 0.88 9.75
CA ARG A 231 17.75 2.22 10.07
C ARG A 231 16.48 2.08 10.89
N LYS A 232 16.33 2.89 11.95
CA LYS A 232 15.13 2.87 12.78
C LYS A 232 13.96 3.43 11.98
N VAL A 233 12.84 2.71 11.95
CA VAL A 233 11.63 3.08 11.23
C VAL A 233 10.39 2.97 12.11
N SER A 234 9.26 3.48 11.63
CA SER A 234 7.98 3.44 12.32
C SER A 234 6.91 2.70 11.50
N LEU A 235 6.00 2.04 12.21
CA LEU A 235 4.80 1.45 11.65
C LEU A 235 3.58 2.17 12.22
N GLY A 236 2.45 2.11 11.51
CA GLY A 236 1.20 2.66 12.02
C GLY A 236 0.01 2.37 11.12
N LEU A 237 -1.16 2.81 11.55
CA LEU A 237 -2.33 2.86 10.69
C LEU A 237 -2.38 4.25 10.07
N LYS A 238 -2.21 4.33 8.75
CA LYS A 238 -2.25 5.60 8.02
C LYS A 238 -3.17 5.48 6.80
N SER A 239 -3.83 6.57 6.46
CA SER A 239 -4.46 6.74 5.17
C SER A 239 -3.57 7.59 4.26
N ILE A 240 -3.57 7.25 2.98
CA ILE A 240 -2.98 8.10 1.93
C ILE A 240 -4.02 9.18 1.59
N SER A 241 -3.63 10.46 1.59
CA SER A 241 -4.54 11.61 1.43
C SER A 241 -5.38 11.60 0.15
N GLU A 242 -4.93 10.83 -0.83
CA GLU A 242 -5.53 10.63 -2.13
C GLU A 242 -6.79 9.76 -2.07
N PHE A 243 -6.91 8.92 -1.04
CA PHE A 243 -8.06 8.04 -0.82
C PHE A 243 -8.88 8.53 0.37
N LYS A 244 -10.15 8.88 0.14
CA LYS A 244 -11.15 8.97 1.21
C LYS A 244 -11.60 7.55 1.53
N SER A 245 -10.72 6.78 2.18
CA SER A 245 -11.01 5.42 2.61
C SER A 245 -11.46 5.41 4.06
N GLU A 246 -12.52 4.64 4.35
CA GLU A 246 -12.92 4.27 5.71
C GLU A 246 -11.93 3.27 6.32
N VAL A 247 -11.08 2.64 5.49
CA VAL A 247 -10.09 1.63 5.89
C VAL A 247 -8.69 2.25 5.88
N HIS A 248 -8.03 2.22 7.04
CA HIS A 248 -6.63 2.61 7.15
C HIS A 248 -5.71 1.52 6.58
N GLY A 249 -4.66 1.93 5.88
CA GLY A 249 -3.61 1.02 5.42
C GLY A 249 -2.65 0.70 6.56
N LEU A 250 -2.16 -0.54 6.58
CA LEU A 250 -1.06 -0.94 7.47
C LEU A 250 0.22 -0.35 6.90
N TYR A 251 0.71 0.71 7.53
CA TYR A 251 1.83 1.50 7.05
C TYR A 251 3.15 0.98 7.59
N PHE A 252 4.08 0.71 6.68
CA PHE A 252 5.48 0.42 6.95
C PHE A 252 6.32 1.53 6.34
N GLN A 253 7.02 2.27 7.20
CA GLN A 253 7.98 3.27 6.74
C GLN A 253 9.20 2.59 6.11
N ASN A 254 9.66 3.11 4.98
CA ASN A 254 10.88 2.69 4.32
C ASN A 254 11.97 3.76 4.54
N ALA A 255 13.20 3.34 4.82
CA ALA A 255 14.30 4.25 5.09
C ALA A 255 15.08 4.68 3.83
N ASN A 256 14.97 3.91 2.74
CA ASN A 256 15.74 4.11 1.50
C ASN A 256 14.86 4.11 0.23
N GLY A 257 13.54 4.01 0.35
CA GLY A 257 12.63 3.87 -0.77
C GLY A 257 11.22 4.38 -0.48
N ALA A 258 10.26 3.87 -1.25
CA ALA A 258 8.85 4.18 -1.09
C ALA A 258 8.27 3.51 0.16
N ASP A 259 7.43 4.23 0.90
CA ASP A 259 6.71 3.67 2.05
C ASP A 259 5.66 2.65 1.57
N LEU A 260 5.42 1.61 2.36
CA LEU A 260 4.45 0.57 2.01
C LEU A 260 3.15 0.77 2.79
N TYR A 261 2.04 0.72 2.07
CA TYR A 261 0.69 0.74 2.62
C TYR A 261 -0.03 -0.53 2.22
N ILE A 262 -0.18 -1.44 3.18
CA ILE A 262 -0.88 -2.70 2.96
C ILE A 262 -2.37 -2.46 3.17
N TYR A 263 -3.12 -2.65 2.09
CA TYR A 263 -4.57 -2.69 2.07
C TYR A 263 -5.05 -4.14 1.99
N PRO A 264 -6.34 -4.38 2.24
CA PRO A 264 -6.93 -5.72 2.21
C PRO A 264 -6.54 -6.60 1.01
N SER A 265 -6.43 -6.05 -0.19
CA SER A 265 -6.19 -6.86 -1.41
C SER A 265 -4.93 -6.48 -2.18
N PHE A 266 -4.30 -5.37 -1.83
CA PHE A 266 -3.14 -4.86 -2.54
C PHE A 266 -2.23 -4.07 -1.60
N ILE A 267 -0.97 -3.92 -1.98
CA ILE A 267 0.01 -3.06 -1.33
C ILE A 267 0.24 -1.86 -2.25
N ILE A 268 0.21 -0.66 -1.69
CA ILE A 268 0.66 0.55 -2.38
C ILE A 268 2.07 0.87 -1.88
N MET A 269 3.04 0.87 -2.78
CA MET A 269 4.33 1.52 -2.53
C MET A 269 4.19 2.98 -2.92
N TYR A 270 4.37 3.88 -1.96
CA TYR A 270 4.12 5.30 -2.12
C TYR A 270 5.39 6.09 -1.78
N SER A 271 6.03 6.68 -2.79
CA SER A 271 7.15 7.61 -2.58
C SER A 271 6.64 9.04 -2.56
N ASN A 272 5.96 9.43 -3.64
CA ASN A 272 5.37 10.74 -3.77
C ASN A 272 4.06 10.64 -4.58
N LYS A 273 3.42 11.78 -4.82
CA LYS A 273 2.09 11.80 -5.42
C LYS A 273 2.05 11.25 -6.87
N SER A 274 3.15 11.33 -7.63
CA SER A 274 3.26 10.79 -9.00
C SER A 274 3.88 9.41 -9.04
N ASP A 275 4.72 9.09 -8.06
CA ASP A 275 5.54 7.88 -8.05
C ASP A 275 5.03 6.93 -6.97
N PHE A 276 4.06 6.12 -7.39
CA PHE A 276 3.54 5.00 -6.61
C PHE A 276 3.37 3.75 -7.48
N ALA A 277 3.45 2.59 -6.84
CA ALA A 277 3.19 1.28 -7.42
C ALA A 277 2.08 0.58 -6.64
N ILE A 278 1.30 -0.24 -7.34
CA ILE A 278 0.26 -1.07 -6.73
C ILE A 278 0.58 -2.53 -7.02
N ILE A 279 0.61 -3.34 -5.97
CA ILE A 279 0.99 -4.75 -6.01
C ILE A 279 -0.17 -5.57 -5.44
N GLY A 280 -0.59 -6.64 -6.13
CA GLY A 280 -1.58 -7.58 -5.59
C GLY A 280 -1.05 -8.33 -4.38
N LEU A 281 -1.86 -8.49 -3.32
CA LEU A 281 -1.42 -9.18 -2.09
C LEU A 281 -1.15 -10.67 -2.33
N ASP A 282 -1.75 -11.26 -3.37
CA ASP A 282 -1.57 -12.63 -3.83
C ASP A 282 -0.22 -12.88 -4.51
N GLU A 283 0.44 -11.83 -5.01
CA GLU A 283 1.75 -11.93 -5.68
C GLU A 283 2.94 -11.80 -4.72
N VAL A 284 2.68 -11.41 -3.48
CA VAL A 284 3.71 -11.13 -2.47
C VAL A 284 4.15 -12.43 -1.79
N ASP A 285 5.42 -12.78 -1.95
CA ASP A 285 6.07 -13.76 -1.10
C ASP A 285 6.38 -13.10 0.26
N PHE A 286 5.46 -13.32 1.20
CA PHE A 286 5.60 -12.92 2.59
C PHE A 286 6.32 -14.01 3.38
N GLN A 287 7.38 -13.68 4.09
CA GLN A 287 8.06 -14.60 5.00
C GLN A 287 8.27 -13.93 6.36
N TYR A 288 8.16 -14.72 7.42
CA TYR A 288 8.49 -14.26 8.77
C TYR A 288 9.30 -15.33 9.50
N SER A 289 10.28 -14.91 10.28
CA SER A 289 11.15 -15.81 11.05
C SER A 289 11.72 -15.09 12.27
N TYR A 290 12.50 -15.81 13.07
CA TYR A 290 13.38 -15.18 14.06
C TYR A 290 14.82 -15.13 13.53
N VAL A 291 15.58 -14.18 14.04
CA VAL A 291 17.02 -14.05 13.79
C VAL A 291 17.75 -13.98 15.12
N ARG A 292 18.86 -14.71 15.21
CA ARG A 292 19.84 -14.59 16.30
C ARG A 292 20.72 -13.39 15.99
N PHE A 293 20.61 -12.32 16.77
CA PHE A 293 21.34 -11.09 16.54
C PHE A 293 22.28 -10.78 17.72
N VAL A 294 23.53 -10.43 17.43
CA VAL A 294 24.51 -10.02 18.44
C VAL A 294 24.32 -8.52 18.66
N GLU A 295 23.71 -8.13 19.78
CA GLU A 295 23.38 -6.73 20.05
C GLU A 295 24.49 -6.06 20.86
N THR A 296 25.26 -5.21 20.18
CA THR A 296 26.37 -4.44 20.79
C THR A 296 25.88 -3.17 21.49
N GLU A 297 24.67 -2.70 21.16
CA GLU A 297 24.05 -1.54 21.81
C GLU A 297 23.15 -1.97 22.98
N ASN A 298 22.29 -1.06 23.44
CA ASN A 298 21.26 -1.36 24.42
C ASN A 298 20.19 -2.28 23.84
N VAL A 299 20.05 -3.44 24.49
CA VAL A 299 19.00 -4.43 24.22
C VAL A 299 17.63 -3.82 24.54
N PRO A 300 16.67 -3.83 23.60
CA PRO A 300 15.32 -3.37 23.86
C PRO A 300 14.63 -4.22 24.93
N VAL A 301 13.77 -3.58 25.74
CA VAL A 301 13.14 -4.21 26.92
C VAL A 301 12.18 -5.35 26.53
N ASP A 302 11.61 -5.28 25.33
CA ASP A 302 10.69 -6.27 24.76
C ASP A 302 11.40 -7.40 23.99
N SER A 303 12.75 -7.43 24.02
CA SER A 303 13.56 -8.45 23.36
C SER A 303 13.94 -9.58 24.30
N LYS A 304 14.01 -10.80 23.78
CA LYS A 304 14.49 -11.97 24.55
C LYS A 304 15.96 -12.24 24.27
N VAL A 305 16.78 -12.21 25.32
CA VAL A 305 18.17 -12.69 25.27
C VAL A 305 18.14 -14.21 25.29
N ILE A 306 18.67 -14.84 24.25
CA ILE A 306 18.64 -16.31 24.06
C ILE A 306 20.01 -16.95 24.23
N ASP A 307 21.09 -16.16 24.16
CA ASP A 307 22.46 -16.65 24.32
C ASP A 307 23.38 -15.47 24.66
N ARG A 308 24.66 -15.74 24.91
CA ARG A 308 25.71 -14.73 25.06
C ARG A 308 26.95 -15.17 24.27
N THR A 309 27.57 -14.24 23.57
CA THR A 309 28.84 -14.45 22.87
C THR A 309 29.91 -13.51 23.43
N TRP A 310 31.16 -13.66 23.02
CA TRP A 310 32.23 -12.73 23.39
C TRP A 310 32.46 -11.69 22.29
N ALA A 311 32.90 -10.50 22.65
CA ALA A 311 33.24 -9.45 21.69
C ALA A 311 34.37 -9.87 20.75
N LYS A 312 35.34 -10.64 21.27
CA LYS A 312 36.40 -11.30 20.51
C LYS A 312 36.37 -12.81 20.75
N VAL A 313 36.21 -13.58 19.68
CA VAL A 313 36.10 -15.04 19.73
C VAL A 313 37.21 -15.73 18.93
N ASN A 314 37.64 -16.90 19.41
CA ASN A 314 38.45 -17.83 18.64
C ASN A 314 37.61 -18.52 17.55
N LYS A 315 38.25 -19.27 16.64
CA LYS A 315 37.54 -20.04 15.57
C LYS A 315 36.48 -21.01 16.10
N ASN A 316 36.60 -21.46 17.35
CA ASN A 316 35.67 -22.36 18.03
C ASN A 316 34.59 -21.63 18.87
N GLY A 317 34.51 -20.29 18.81
CA GLY A 317 33.53 -19.49 19.56
C GLY A 317 33.89 -19.20 21.03
N THR A 318 35.00 -19.76 21.55
CA THR A 318 35.48 -19.46 22.91
C THR A 318 36.10 -18.06 23.00
N PRO A 319 36.13 -17.42 24.18
CA PRO A 319 36.74 -16.10 24.34
C PRO A 319 38.21 -16.10 23.92
N ASP A 320 38.59 -15.17 23.04
CA ASP A 320 40.00 -14.91 22.76
C ASP A 320 40.61 -14.15 23.95
N ARG A 321 41.37 -14.88 24.78
CA ARG A 321 41.98 -14.38 26.02
C ARG A 321 43.16 -13.44 25.79
N ARG A 322 43.64 -13.28 24.54
CA ARG A 322 44.72 -12.35 24.20
C ARG A 322 44.26 -10.89 24.27
N PHE A 323 42.96 -10.64 24.17
CA PHE A 323 42.38 -9.29 24.24
C PHE A 323 42.03 -8.94 25.68
N LYS A 324 42.80 -8.04 26.29
CA LYS A 324 42.50 -7.48 27.62
C LYS A 324 41.20 -6.67 27.54
N GLY A 325 40.25 -6.95 28.42
CA GLY A 325 38.92 -6.29 28.43
C GLY A 325 37.89 -6.89 27.47
N ASN A 326 38.10 -8.10 26.96
CA ASN A 326 37.08 -8.82 26.20
C ASN A 326 35.84 -9.06 27.06
N TYR A 327 34.67 -8.64 26.59
CA TYR A 327 33.41 -8.68 27.32
C TYR A 327 32.36 -9.54 26.60
N GLN A 328 31.35 -9.97 27.34
CA GLN A 328 30.23 -10.72 26.78
C GLN A 328 29.19 -9.78 26.15
N ILE A 329 28.72 -10.15 24.97
CA ILE A 329 27.67 -9.47 24.21
C ILE A 329 26.44 -10.38 24.19
N PRO A 330 25.24 -9.88 24.53
CA PRO A 330 24.02 -10.65 24.46
C PRO A 330 23.68 -11.00 23.00
N VAL A 331 23.20 -12.23 22.81
CA VAL A 331 22.56 -12.67 21.58
C VAL A 331 21.06 -12.64 21.82
N VAL A 332 20.37 -11.80 21.07
CA VAL A 332 18.93 -11.56 21.19
C VAL A 332 18.17 -12.21 20.05
N ARG A 333 16.92 -12.57 20.35
CA ARG A 333 15.96 -13.09 19.37
C ARG A 333 15.12 -11.94 18.83
N TYR A 334 15.42 -11.52 17.61
CA TYR A 334 14.60 -10.55 16.88
C TYR A 334 13.65 -11.24 15.92
N GLY A 335 12.51 -10.61 15.66
CA GLY A 335 11.63 -10.98 14.56
C GLY A 335 12.14 -10.39 13.26
N GLU A 336 11.94 -11.11 12.16
CA GLU A 336 12.22 -10.65 10.81
C GLU A 336 11.00 -10.90 9.92
N ILE A 337 10.64 -9.90 9.11
CA ILE A 337 9.62 -10.00 8.07
C ILE A 337 10.29 -9.67 6.73
N ARG A 338 10.09 -10.52 5.73
CA ARG A 338 10.54 -10.29 4.36
C ARG A 338 9.33 -10.22 3.44
N LEU A 339 9.32 -9.20 2.58
CA LEU A 339 8.35 -9.02 1.52
C LEU A 339 9.09 -9.06 0.19
N LYS A 340 8.76 -10.02 -0.67
CA LYS A 340 9.37 -10.13 -1.98
C LYS A 340 8.32 -10.32 -3.07
N THR A 341 8.51 -9.72 -4.24
CA THR A 341 7.73 -10.03 -5.44
C THR A 341 8.66 -10.36 -6.61
N LYS A 342 8.09 -10.93 -7.67
CA LYS A 342 8.81 -11.12 -8.94
C LYS A 342 9.01 -9.81 -9.70
N THR A 343 8.14 -8.82 -9.45
CA THR A 343 8.17 -7.50 -10.09
C THR A 343 9.19 -6.54 -9.47
N GLY A 344 9.88 -6.95 -8.40
CA GLY A 344 11.01 -6.22 -7.86
C GLY A 344 10.80 -5.63 -6.46
N LEU A 345 9.70 -5.92 -5.76
CA LEU A 345 9.60 -5.63 -4.33
C LEU A 345 10.60 -6.50 -3.57
N HIS A 346 11.44 -5.90 -2.74
CA HIS A 346 12.32 -6.64 -1.83
C HIS A 346 12.60 -5.81 -0.57
N GLU A 347 11.80 -6.03 0.47
CA GLU A 347 11.87 -5.30 1.73
C GLU A 347 12.07 -6.26 2.90
N VAL A 348 12.92 -5.88 3.86
CA VAL A 348 13.20 -6.68 5.05
C VAL A 348 13.16 -5.81 6.29
N TYR A 349 12.26 -6.16 7.21
CA TYR A 349 12.08 -5.48 8.48
C TYR A 349 12.50 -6.37 9.64
N LYS A 350 13.17 -5.78 10.64
CA LYS A 350 13.46 -6.42 11.92
C LYS A 350 12.71 -5.75 13.06
N PHE A 351 12.30 -6.56 14.02
CA PHE A 351 11.51 -6.16 15.16
C PHE A 351 12.14 -6.68 16.45
N SER A 352 12.19 -5.84 17.48
CA SER A 352 12.66 -6.23 18.80
C SER A 352 11.82 -7.34 19.43
N ASN A 353 10.50 -7.32 19.21
CA ASN A 353 9.55 -8.29 19.75
C ASN A 353 9.23 -9.41 18.74
N TYR A 354 9.84 -10.58 18.91
CA TYR A 354 9.60 -11.73 18.04
C TYR A 354 8.16 -12.25 18.15
N GLU A 355 7.59 -12.33 19.37
CA GLU A 355 6.26 -12.89 19.58
C GLU A 355 5.17 -12.12 18.83
N SER A 356 5.27 -10.79 18.83
CA SER A 356 4.37 -9.92 18.06
C SER A 356 4.59 -10.07 16.55
N THR A 357 5.85 -10.29 16.13
CA THR A 357 6.20 -10.54 14.73
C THR A 357 5.60 -11.86 14.24
N GLU A 358 5.71 -12.92 15.04
CA GLU A 358 5.12 -14.22 14.75
C GLU A 358 3.59 -14.16 14.70
N ALA A 359 2.95 -13.48 15.66
CA ALA A 359 1.51 -13.32 15.68
C ALA A 359 1.00 -12.59 14.42
N PHE A 360 1.64 -11.49 14.03
CA PHE A 360 1.32 -10.79 12.79
C PHE A 360 1.59 -11.65 11.55
N GLY A 361 2.74 -12.32 11.49
CA GLY A 361 3.11 -13.14 10.34
C GLY A 361 2.15 -14.30 10.11
N ARG A 362 1.67 -14.95 11.18
CA ARG A 362 0.60 -15.97 11.12
C ARG A 362 -0.71 -15.37 10.61
N ALA A 363 -1.17 -14.27 11.22
CA ALA A 363 -2.40 -13.60 10.81
C ALA A 363 -2.36 -13.14 9.33
N PHE A 364 -1.20 -12.64 8.86
CA PHE A 364 -1.00 -12.22 7.49
C PHE A 364 -1.07 -13.41 6.53
N LYS A 365 -0.39 -14.51 6.84
CA LYS A 365 -0.43 -15.73 6.02
C LYS A 365 -1.82 -16.35 5.96
N ASP A 366 -2.55 -16.37 7.06
CA ASP A 366 -3.91 -16.90 7.08
C ASP A 366 -4.85 -16.04 6.25
N TYR A 367 -4.74 -14.72 6.36
CA TYR A 367 -5.48 -13.77 5.54
C TYR A 367 -5.13 -13.89 4.05
N GLN A 368 -3.85 -13.97 3.71
CA GLN A 368 -3.36 -14.14 2.34
C GLN A 368 -3.88 -15.44 1.72
N LYS A 369 -3.82 -16.56 2.45
CA LYS A 369 -4.38 -17.85 2.00
C LYS A 369 -5.87 -17.73 1.70
N LEU A 370 -6.62 -17.05 2.54
CA LEU A 370 -8.06 -16.86 2.35
C LEU A 370 -8.32 -16.09 1.05
N ILE A 371 -7.60 -15.00 0.80
CA ILE A 371 -7.71 -14.24 -0.46
C ILE A 371 -7.33 -15.11 -1.68
N CYS A 372 -6.27 -15.91 -1.59
CA CYS A 372 -5.86 -16.84 -2.65
C CYS A 372 -6.85 -18.00 -2.88
N GLN A 373 -7.51 -18.49 -1.84
CA GLN A 373 -8.56 -19.52 -1.95
C GLN A 373 -9.87 -18.95 -2.50
N SER A 374 -10.19 -17.71 -2.12
CA SER A 374 -11.33 -16.96 -2.63
C SER A 374 -11.23 -16.74 -4.15
N THR A 375 -10.00 -16.60 -4.64
CA THR A 375 -9.62 -16.54 -6.06
C THR A 375 -9.38 -17.93 -6.66
N SER A 376 -9.68 -19.04 -6.00
CA SER A 376 -9.58 -20.40 -6.58
C SER A 376 -10.94 -21.10 -6.73
N SER A 377 -11.96 -20.65 -5.99
CA SER A 377 -13.26 -21.32 -5.87
C SER A 377 -14.40 -20.73 -6.72
N SER A 378 -14.20 -19.59 -7.42
CA SER A 378 -15.23 -18.89 -8.23
C SER A 378 -15.27 -19.17 -9.73
#